data_AF-A0A1D9MDL2-F1
#
_entry.id   AF-A0A1D9MDL2-F1
#
_cell.length_a   1.000
_cell.length_b   1.000
_cell.length_c   1.000
_cell.angle_alpha   90.00
_cell.angle_beta   90.00
_cell.angle_gamma   90.00
#
_symmetry.space_group_name_H-M   'P 1'
#
loop_
_entity.id
_entity.type
_entity.pdbx_description
1 polymer ?
#
loop_
_entity_poly.entity_id
_entity_poly.type
_entity_poly.pdbx_seq_one_letter_code
_entity_poly.pdbx_strand_id
1 'polypeptide(L)'
;MQETGQYSEDRLSGWVIWLGGFALCVGIAGAFWFVWKSQFAAPSGFLFGSPTREIEAGYCLGVAQQVVPGGSPTGGFVSETTDFWIKRLRSYTRDMGPPIAAAQARIARDLQVSLGGEREWLEEAMITCTKRAQTYGAKFQTLK
;
A
#
# COMPACT_ATOMS: atom_id res chain seq x y z
N MET A 1 -50.24 -27.92 46.96
CA MET A 1 -49.06 -28.79 46.77
C MET A 1 -48.30 -28.23 45.58
N GLN A 2 -47.05 -27.87 45.82
CA GLN A 2 -46.14 -27.21 44.89
C GLN A 2 -45.65 -28.22 43.85
N GLU A 3 -45.79 -27.91 42.56
CA GLU A 3 -44.89 -28.44 41.55
C GLU A 3 -44.19 -27.24 40.92
N THR A 4 -43.03 -26.94 41.50
CA THR A 4 -42.05 -26.00 41.01
C THR A 4 -41.65 -26.42 39.60
N GLY A 5 -41.95 -25.58 38.60
CA GLY A 5 -41.34 -25.65 37.29
C GLY A 5 -39.83 -25.53 37.46
N GLN A 6 -39.15 -26.69 37.51
CA GLN A 6 -37.72 -26.78 37.43
C GLN A 6 -37.32 -26.12 36.12
N TYR A 7 -36.71 -24.95 36.23
CA TYR A 7 -35.93 -24.36 35.16
C TYR A 7 -35.07 -25.49 34.61
N SER A 8 -35.25 -25.80 33.33
CA SER A 8 -34.26 -26.54 32.55
C SER A 8 -33.01 -25.67 32.62
N GLU A 9 -32.22 -25.85 33.68
CA GLU A 9 -30.80 -25.61 33.66
C GLU A 9 -30.29 -26.60 32.63
N ASP A 10 -30.47 -26.20 31.37
CA ASP A 10 -29.74 -26.63 30.20
C ASP A 10 -28.28 -26.40 30.56
N ARG A 11 -27.74 -27.33 31.34
CA ARG A 11 -26.32 -27.51 31.59
C ARG A 11 -25.75 -27.76 30.21
N LEU A 12 -25.41 -26.68 29.51
CA LEU A 12 -24.37 -26.72 28.50
C LEU A 12 -23.20 -27.38 29.19
N SER A 13 -23.06 -28.67 28.91
CA SER A 13 -22.04 -29.54 29.48
C SER A 13 -20.73 -28.78 29.41
N GLY A 14 -19.97 -28.70 30.51
CA GLY A 14 -18.69 -28.00 30.52
C GLY A 14 -17.77 -28.45 29.38
N TRP A 15 -18.00 -29.66 28.86
CA TRP A 15 -17.38 -30.22 27.67
C TRP A 15 -17.76 -29.50 26.36
N VAL A 16 -19.02 -29.10 26.19
CA VAL A 16 -19.50 -28.30 25.05
C VAL A 16 -18.88 -26.90 25.07
N ILE A 17 -18.75 -26.30 26.26
CA ILE A 17 -18.07 -25.00 26.42
C ILE A 17 -16.59 -25.12 26.07
N TRP A 18 -15.92 -26.18 26.53
CA TRP A 18 -14.52 -26.43 26.22
C TRP A 18 -14.27 -26.73 24.74
N LEU A 19 -15.12 -27.54 24.11
CA LEU A 19 -15.02 -27.81 22.68
C LEU A 19 -15.33 -26.57 21.84
N GLY A 20 -16.34 -25.79 22.21
CA GLY A 20 -16.65 -24.53 21.55
C GLY A 20 -15.49 -23.54 21.63
N GLY A 21 -14.89 -23.41 22.82
CA GLY A 21 -13.70 -22.57 23.03
C GLY A 21 -12.49 -23.07 22.22
N PHE A 22 -12.22 -24.37 22.21
CA PHE A 22 -11.12 -24.94 21.43
C PHE A 22 -11.32 -24.75 19.93
N ALA A 23 -12.53 -25.01 19.42
CA ALA A 23 -12.86 -24.80 18.01
C ALA A 23 -12.72 -23.31 17.61
N LEU A 24 -13.14 -22.39 18.47
CA LEU A 24 -12.94 -20.95 18.26
C LEU A 24 -11.44 -20.61 18.22
N CYS A 25 -10.64 -21.10 19.17
CA CYS A 25 -9.20 -20.88 19.19
C CYS A 25 -8.50 -21.43 17.93
N VAL A 26 -8.87 -22.63 17.47
CA VAL A 26 -8.35 -23.21 16.23
C VAL A 26 -8.79 -22.37 15.02
N GLY A 27 -10.04 -21.89 14.99
CA GLY A 27 -10.54 -21.00 13.95
C GLY A 27 -9.77 -19.67 13.90
N ILE A 28 -9.54 -19.05 15.05
CA ILE A 28 -8.76 -17.80 15.16
C ILE A 28 -7.30 -18.05 14.77
N ALA A 29 -6.68 -19.14 15.24
CA ALA A 29 -5.31 -19.48 14.88
C ALA A 29 -5.17 -19.79 13.39
N GLY A 30 -6.15 -20.46 12.79
CA GLY A 30 -6.22 -20.73 11.36
C GLY A 30 -6.42 -19.45 10.54
N ALA A 31 -7.32 -18.57 10.97
CA ALA A 31 -7.51 -17.26 10.35
C ALA A 31 -6.27 -16.37 10.50
N PHE A 32 -5.63 -16.35 11.67
CA PHE A 32 -4.38 -15.65 11.90
C PHE A 32 -3.25 -16.23 11.05
N TRP A 33 -3.12 -17.54 10.95
CA TRP A 33 -2.15 -18.21 10.09
C TRP A 33 -2.41 -17.90 8.62
N PHE A 34 -3.67 -17.94 8.19
CA PHE A 34 -4.07 -17.62 6.83
C PHE A 34 -3.82 -16.15 6.51
N VAL A 35 -4.15 -15.23 7.42
CA VAL A 35 -3.82 -13.81 7.30
C VAL A 35 -2.31 -13.62 7.30
N TRP A 36 -1.55 -14.25 8.19
CA TRP A 36 -0.10 -14.16 8.24
C TRP A 36 0.56 -14.69 6.96
N LYS A 37 0.07 -15.81 6.41
CA LYS A 37 0.49 -16.33 5.10
C LYS A 37 0.00 -15.47 3.93
N SER A 38 -1.16 -14.85 4.03
CA SER A 38 -1.78 -14.02 2.99
C SER A 38 -1.39 -12.54 3.06
N GLN A 39 -0.73 -12.08 4.13
CA GLN A 39 -0.10 -10.76 4.21
C GLN A 39 1.12 -10.68 3.28
N PHE A 40 1.64 -11.83 2.82
CA PHE A 40 2.54 -11.92 1.67
C PHE A 40 1.84 -11.88 0.30
N ALA A 41 0.50 -11.81 0.28
CA ALA A 41 -0.33 -11.64 -0.91
C ALA A 41 -1.05 -10.28 -0.96
N ALA A 42 -0.77 -9.35 -0.04
CA ALA A 42 -0.75 -7.95 -0.46
C ALA A 42 0.26 -7.91 -1.61
N PRO A 43 -0.10 -7.45 -2.82
CA PRO A 43 0.79 -7.59 -3.95
C PRO A 43 2.15 -7.02 -3.52
N SER A 44 3.16 -7.88 -3.50
CA SER A 44 4.56 -7.46 -3.47
C SER A 44 4.93 -6.69 -4.74
N GLY A 45 3.93 -6.30 -5.54
CA GLY A 45 4.01 -5.31 -6.58
C GLY A 45 4.44 -4.01 -5.95
N PHE A 46 5.55 -3.51 -6.47
CA PHE A 46 5.92 -2.13 -6.32
C PHE A 46 4.75 -1.23 -6.80
N LEU A 47 4.67 0.02 -6.34
CA LEU A 47 3.54 0.93 -6.65
C LEU A 47 3.09 0.85 -8.12
N PHE A 48 1.77 0.88 -8.36
CA PHE A 48 1.17 0.78 -9.70
C PHE A 48 1.54 -0.50 -10.47
N GLY A 49 1.72 -1.61 -9.73
CA GLY A 49 2.07 -2.92 -10.31
C GLY A 49 3.43 -2.91 -11.01
N SER A 50 4.36 -2.06 -10.57
CA SER A 50 5.70 -2.01 -11.12
C SER A 50 6.46 -3.31 -10.79
N PRO A 51 7.32 -3.82 -11.70
CA PRO A 51 7.96 -5.12 -11.53
C PRO A 51 9.29 -5.03 -10.75
N THR A 52 9.88 -3.83 -10.64
CA THR A 52 11.13 -3.58 -9.88
C THR A 52 11.06 -2.26 -9.11
N ARG A 53 11.90 -2.14 -8.06
CA ARG A 53 12.09 -0.92 -7.25
C ARG A 53 12.59 0.28 -8.08
N GLU A 54 13.34 0.00 -9.14
CA GLU A 54 13.88 1.02 -10.05
C GLU A 54 12.75 1.63 -10.89
N ILE A 55 11.87 0.78 -11.42
CA ILE A 55 10.72 1.23 -12.21
C ILE A 55 9.72 1.97 -11.31
N GLU A 56 9.55 1.54 -10.05
CA GLU A 56 8.75 2.26 -9.05
C GLU A 56 9.28 3.68 -8.81
N ALA A 57 10.59 3.80 -8.59
CA ALA A 57 11.23 5.09 -8.35
C ALA A 57 11.16 5.99 -9.60
N GLY A 58 11.36 5.40 -10.79
CA GLY A 58 11.18 6.11 -12.06
C GLY A 58 9.73 6.57 -12.29
N TYR A 59 8.76 5.78 -11.85
CA TYR A 59 7.34 6.10 -11.97
C TYR A 59 6.95 7.26 -11.06
N CYS A 60 7.31 7.20 -9.78
CA CYS A 60 7.03 8.30 -8.86
C CYS A 60 7.77 9.59 -9.23
N LEU A 61 8.97 9.48 -9.81
CA LEU A 61 9.66 10.62 -10.41
C LEU A 61 8.89 11.20 -11.60
N GLY A 62 8.41 10.35 -12.51
CA GLY A 62 7.62 10.77 -13.67
C GLY A 62 6.31 11.44 -13.27
N VAL A 63 5.59 10.91 -12.28
CA VAL A 63 4.38 11.53 -11.72
C VAL A 63 4.69 12.91 -11.15
N ALA A 64 5.74 13.05 -10.34
CA ALA A 64 6.12 14.35 -9.76
C ALA A 64 6.45 15.40 -10.85
N GLN A 65 7.08 14.98 -11.95
CA GLN A 65 7.38 15.85 -13.10
C GLN A 65 6.11 16.25 -13.90
N GLN A 66 5.13 15.36 -13.99
CA GLN A 66 3.86 15.64 -14.70
C GLN A 66 2.88 16.48 -13.87
N VAL A 67 2.93 16.39 -12.54
CA VAL A 67 2.12 17.24 -11.64
C VAL A 67 2.56 18.71 -11.71
N VAL A 68 3.86 18.96 -11.86
CA VAL A 68 4.40 20.32 -12.03
C VAL A 68 5.27 20.39 -13.31
N PRO A 69 4.63 20.50 -14.49
CA PRO A 69 5.33 20.58 -15.76
C PRO A 69 6.05 21.93 -15.84
N GLY A 70 7.35 21.93 -15.56
CA GLY A 70 8.17 23.13 -15.45
C GLY A 70 9.06 23.19 -14.20
N GLY A 71 8.90 22.23 -13.29
CA GLY A 71 9.65 22.16 -12.06
C GLY A 71 8.92 22.83 -10.89
N SER A 72 9.01 22.20 -9.73
CA SER A 72 8.48 22.75 -8.49
C SER A 72 9.35 23.90 -8.00
N PRO A 73 8.78 24.95 -7.36
CA PRO A 73 9.56 25.93 -6.62
C PRO A 73 10.57 25.20 -5.71
N THR A 74 11.83 25.61 -5.76
CA THR A 74 12.90 24.98 -4.98
C THR A 74 12.54 25.02 -3.49
N GLY A 75 12.44 23.86 -2.84
CA GLY A 75 12.01 23.75 -1.45
C GLY A 75 10.50 23.49 -1.26
N GLY A 76 9.74 23.31 -2.34
CA GLY A 76 8.36 22.85 -2.28
C GLY A 76 8.24 21.32 -2.13
N PHE A 77 7.08 20.85 -1.69
CA PHE A 77 6.77 19.43 -1.47
C PHE A 77 7.10 18.52 -2.67
N VAL A 78 6.77 18.98 -3.89
CA VAL A 78 7.04 18.22 -5.12
C VAL A 78 8.55 18.18 -5.42
N SER A 79 9.30 19.23 -5.10
CA SER A 79 10.77 19.24 -5.24
C SER A 79 11.44 18.24 -4.28
N GLU A 80 11.03 18.21 -3.00
CA GLU A 80 11.57 17.26 -2.02
C GLU A 80 11.27 15.80 -2.41
N THR A 81 10.07 15.56 -2.95
CA THR A 81 9.66 14.24 -3.43
C THR A 81 10.48 13.82 -4.65
N THR A 82 10.70 14.74 -5.58
CA THR A 82 11.53 14.53 -6.77
C THR A 82 12.96 14.16 -6.38
N ASP A 83 13.57 14.92 -5.47
CA ASP A 83 14.94 14.67 -5.00
C ASP A 83 15.09 13.33 -4.29
N PHE A 84 14.11 12.95 -3.47
CA PHE A 84 14.09 11.65 -2.81
C PHE A 84 14.09 10.50 -3.82
N TRP A 85 13.19 10.56 -4.81
CA TRP A 85 13.07 9.49 -5.80
C TRP A 85 14.25 9.43 -6.76
N ILE A 86 14.83 10.58 -7.14
CA ILE A 86 16.08 10.63 -7.92
C ILE A 86 17.22 9.98 -7.13
N LYS A 87 17.41 10.36 -5.85
CA LYS A 87 18.46 9.80 -5.00
C LYS A 87 18.30 8.29 -4.83
N ARG A 88 17.06 7.83 -4.68
CA ARG A 88 16.74 6.41 -4.55
C ARG A 88 16.97 5.65 -5.85
N LEU A 89 16.58 6.22 -7.00
CA LEU A 89 16.84 5.62 -8.31
C LEU A 89 18.35 5.47 -8.57
N ARG A 90 19.14 6.51 -8.25
CA ARG A 90 20.61 6.45 -8.30
C ARG A 90 21.22 5.39 -7.39
N SER A 91 20.55 5.05 -6.29
CA SER A 91 21.03 4.00 -5.38
C SER A 91 20.82 2.58 -5.90
N TYR A 92 19.93 2.40 -6.88
CA TYR A 92 19.63 1.08 -7.45
C TYR A 92 20.39 0.81 -8.75
N THR A 93 20.51 1.79 -9.63
CA THR A 93 21.14 1.60 -10.94
C THR A 93 22.00 2.79 -11.35
N ARG A 94 23.09 2.51 -12.06
CA ARG A 94 23.87 3.55 -12.76
C ARG A 94 23.18 4.01 -14.04
N ASP A 95 22.45 3.10 -14.69
CA ASP A 95 21.72 3.38 -15.94
C ASP A 95 20.25 3.68 -15.61
N MET A 96 19.95 4.95 -15.39
CA MET A 96 18.61 5.43 -15.03
C MET A 96 17.65 5.51 -16.24
N GLY A 97 18.17 5.49 -17.47
CA GLY A 97 17.37 5.62 -18.69
C GLY A 97 16.31 4.53 -18.88
N PRO A 98 16.69 3.23 -18.86
CA PRO A 98 15.75 2.13 -19.04
C PRO A 98 14.58 2.11 -18.02
N PRO A 99 14.81 2.25 -16.69
CA PRO A 99 13.70 2.25 -15.74
C PRO A 99 12.83 3.50 -15.84
N ILE A 100 13.38 4.67 -16.19
CA ILE A 100 12.59 5.88 -16.43
C ILE A 100 11.72 5.72 -17.69
N ALA A 101 12.26 5.18 -18.77
CA ALA A 101 11.50 4.93 -20.00
C ALA A 101 10.36 3.92 -19.76
N ALA A 102 10.65 2.83 -19.04
CA ALA A 102 9.64 1.84 -18.65
C ALA A 102 8.56 2.43 -17.74
N ALA A 103 8.93 3.33 -16.84
CA ALA A 103 8.02 4.06 -15.96
C ALA A 103 7.12 5.04 -16.73
N GLN A 104 7.68 5.85 -17.64
CA GLN A 104 6.91 6.78 -18.47
C GLN A 104 5.91 6.05 -19.38
N ALA A 105 6.32 4.92 -19.96
CA ALA A 105 5.42 4.08 -20.74
C ALA A 105 4.26 3.50 -19.91
N ARG A 106 4.45 3.31 -18.59
CA ARG A 106 3.37 2.90 -17.68
C ARG A 106 2.44 4.05 -17.36
N ILE A 107 2.99 5.21 -16.97
CA ILE A 107 2.19 6.40 -16.70
C ILE A 107 1.30 6.73 -17.90
N ALA A 108 1.84 6.67 -19.12
CA ALA A 108 1.06 6.89 -20.33
C ALA A 108 -0.11 5.89 -20.49
N ARG A 109 0.08 4.61 -20.15
CA ARG A 109 -1.00 3.61 -20.16
C ARG A 109 -2.04 3.89 -19.09
N ASP A 110 -1.60 4.23 -17.88
CA ASP A 110 -2.51 4.48 -16.76
C ASP A 110 -3.34 5.76 -16.98
N LEU A 111 -2.74 6.78 -17.61
CA LEU A 111 -3.46 7.97 -18.07
C LEU A 111 -4.49 7.66 -19.15
N GLN A 112 -4.19 6.77 -20.10
CA GLN A 112 -5.16 6.36 -21.12
C GLN A 112 -6.39 5.67 -20.52
N VAL A 113 -6.23 4.95 -19.41
CA VAL A 113 -7.35 4.31 -18.68
C VAL A 113 -8.16 5.34 -17.88
N SER A 114 -7.58 6.50 -17.54
CA SER A 114 -8.20 7.50 -16.67
C SER A 114 -9.33 8.35 -17.30
N LEU A 115 -9.70 8.12 -18.57
CA LEU A 115 -10.89 8.66 -19.27
C LEU A 115 -11.24 10.13 -18.97
N GLY A 116 -10.24 11.01 -18.92
CA GLY A 116 -10.41 12.47 -18.74
C GLY A 116 -10.16 13.00 -17.32
N GLY A 117 -9.91 12.12 -16.35
CA GLY A 117 -9.50 12.48 -14.98
C GLY A 117 -7.98 12.57 -14.79
N GLU A 118 -7.21 12.95 -15.82
CA GLU A 118 -5.74 12.88 -15.81
C GLU A 118 -5.13 13.63 -14.62
N ARG A 119 -5.67 14.82 -14.31
CA ARG A 119 -5.17 15.65 -13.21
C ARG A 119 -5.50 15.05 -11.83
N GLU A 120 -6.72 14.60 -11.62
CA GLU A 120 -7.13 13.94 -10.37
C GLU A 120 -6.34 12.65 -10.14
N TRP A 121 -6.11 11.89 -11.22
CA TRP A 121 -5.30 10.69 -11.18
C TRP A 121 -3.83 11.01 -10.84
N LEU A 122 -3.24 12.04 -11.43
CA LEU A 122 -1.87 12.48 -11.12
C LEU A 122 -1.73 12.96 -9.68
N GLU A 123 -2.72 13.68 -9.15
CA GLU A 123 -2.75 14.13 -7.76
C GLU A 123 -2.82 12.94 -6.78
N GLU A 124 -3.70 11.97 -7.02
CA GLU A 124 -3.80 10.74 -6.22
C GLU A 124 -2.53 9.89 -6.33
N ALA A 125 -1.96 9.80 -7.53
CA ALA A 125 -0.72 9.09 -7.77
C ALA A 125 0.45 9.71 -6.99
N MET A 126 0.49 11.05 -6.93
CA MET A 126 1.50 11.79 -6.18
C MET A 126 1.36 11.59 -4.67
N ILE A 127 0.14 11.63 -4.13
CA ILE A 127 -0.13 11.33 -2.72
C ILE A 127 0.33 9.91 -2.38
N THR A 128 0.02 8.95 -3.26
CA THR A 128 0.38 7.54 -3.04
C THR A 128 1.90 7.33 -3.07
N CYS A 129 2.59 7.93 -4.04
CA CYS A 129 4.05 7.96 -4.09
C CYS A 129 4.67 8.60 -2.84
N THR A 130 4.06 9.66 -2.33
CA THR A 130 4.53 10.33 -1.11
C THR A 130 4.39 9.44 0.12
N LYS A 131 3.22 8.84 0.32
CA LYS A 131 2.97 7.90 1.44
C LYS A 131 4.00 6.76 1.42
N ARG A 132 4.30 6.24 0.23
CA ARG A 132 5.32 5.19 0.05
C ARG A 132 6.73 5.68 0.35
N ALA A 133 7.08 6.90 -0.06
CA ALA A 133 8.36 7.52 0.28
C ALA A 133 8.52 7.64 1.81
N GLN A 134 7.46 8.01 2.55
CA GLN A 134 7.49 8.03 4.02
C GLN A 134 7.71 6.64 4.62
N THR A 135 7.08 5.60 4.07
CA THR A 135 7.35 4.20 4.47
C THR A 135 8.81 3.81 4.24
N TYR A 136 9.45 4.37 3.20
CA TYR A 136 10.88 4.21 2.94
C TYR A 136 11.80 5.13 3.75
N GLY A 137 11.26 5.94 4.66
CA GLY A 137 12.02 6.81 5.56
C GLY A 137 12.27 8.22 5.04
N ALA A 138 11.57 8.66 3.98
CA ALA A 138 11.60 10.06 3.56
C ALA A 138 11.05 10.97 4.66
N LYS A 139 11.76 12.07 4.95
CA LYS A 139 11.31 13.14 5.85
C LYS A 139 11.11 14.39 5.02
N PHE A 140 9.86 14.74 4.76
CA PHE A 140 9.49 15.96 4.06
C PHE A 140 9.52 17.12 5.06
N GLN A 141 10.30 18.17 4.78
CA GLN A 141 10.33 19.34 5.66
C GLN A 141 9.09 20.21 5.45
N THR A 142 8.48 20.14 4.27
CA THR A 142 7.27 20.90 3.92
C THR A 142 5.99 20.38 4.59
N LEU A 143 6.03 19.20 5.23
CA LEU A 143 4.88 18.59 5.91
C LEU A 143 4.97 18.70 7.45
N LYS A 144 5.94 19.46 7.97
CA LYS A 144 6.05 19.83 9.39
C LYS A 144 5.30 21.12 9.68
#